data_AF-A0ABD6ISG7-F1
#
_entry.id   AF-A0ABD6ISG7-F1
#
_cell.length_a   1.000
_cell.length_b   1.000
_cell.length_c   1.000
_cell.angle_alpha   90.00
_cell.angle_beta   90.00
_cell.angle_gamma   90.00
#
_symmetry.space_group_name_H-M   'P 1'
#
loop_
_entity.id
_entity.type
_entity.pdbx_description
1 polymer ?
#
loop_
_entity_poly.entity_id
_entity_poly.type
_entity_poly.pdbx_seq_one_letter_code
_entity_poly.pdbx_strand_id
1 'polypeptide(L)'
;MAQVPQTFLDGLAVRTWCGLALRALGRAREEIDAINVYPVADGDTGTNLYLTLESAATAVEAVFAGYATRPAGPTLADALRAMAHGALIGARGNSGTILAQLLRGMAQVLAADGAAPRCDGPALRLALRRAADSARQAVAH
;
A
#
# COMPACT_ATOMS: atom_id res chain seq x y z
N MET A 1 12.34 -0.06 22.19
CA MET A 1 11.35 0.94 22.61
C MET A 1 9.98 0.27 22.59
N ALA A 2 9.21 0.34 23.67
CA ALA A 2 7.85 -0.20 23.69
C ALA A 2 6.99 0.57 22.67
N GLN A 3 6.39 -0.15 21.73
CA GLN A 3 5.57 0.44 20.68
C GLN A 3 4.21 0.80 21.30
N VAL A 4 4.00 2.08 21.58
CA VAL A 4 2.70 2.59 22.06
C VAL A 4 1.64 2.21 21.02
N PRO A 5 0.50 1.61 21.41
CA PRO A 5 -0.56 1.28 20.46
C PRO A 5 -1.02 2.55 19.74
N GLN A 6 -0.79 2.62 18.44
CA GLN A 6 -1.31 3.70 17.61
C GLN A 6 -2.83 3.54 17.50
N THR A 7 -3.57 4.53 17.98
CA THR A 7 -5.05 4.53 17.96
C THR A 7 -5.63 5.21 16.71
N PHE A 8 -4.75 5.71 15.83
CA PHE A 8 -5.11 6.37 14.58
C PHE A 8 -4.09 6.05 13.49
N LEU A 9 -4.52 6.14 12.23
CA LEU A 9 -3.64 5.99 11.09
C LEU A 9 -3.17 7.38 10.63
N ASP A 10 -1.86 7.62 10.65
CA ASP A 10 -1.20 8.83 10.14
C ASP A 10 -0.12 8.49 9.09
N GLY A 11 0.62 9.50 8.60
CA GLY A 11 1.68 9.28 7.60
C GLY A 11 2.80 8.34 8.09
N LEU A 12 3.17 8.41 9.36
CA LEU A 12 4.21 7.54 9.93
C LEU A 12 3.74 6.10 10.04
N ALA A 13 2.46 5.91 10.39
CA ALA A 13 1.83 4.59 10.39
C ALA A 13 1.80 3.99 8.97
N VAL A 14 1.52 4.78 7.93
CA VAL A 14 1.60 4.33 6.52
C VAL A 14 3.02 3.91 6.14
N ARG A 15 4.04 4.71 6.48
CA ARG A 15 5.45 4.38 6.25
C ARG A 15 5.85 3.07 6.97
N THR A 16 5.47 2.95 8.24
CA THR A 16 5.76 1.77 9.05
C THR A 16 5.07 0.54 8.49
N TRP A 17 3.81 0.67 8.07
CA TRP A 17 3.06 -0.40 7.44
C TRP A 17 3.70 -0.86 6.13
N CYS A 18 4.10 0.05 5.25
CA CYS A 18 4.81 -0.30 4.01
C CYS A 18 6.08 -1.12 4.29
N GLY A 19 6.91 -0.68 5.25
CA GLY A 19 8.12 -1.41 5.63
C GLY A 19 7.85 -2.78 6.26
N LEU A 20 6.80 -2.90 7.08
CA LEU A 20 6.39 -4.18 7.67
C LEU A 20 5.84 -5.15 6.62
N ALA A 21 4.97 -4.66 5.74
CA ALA A 21 4.37 -5.45 4.68
C ALA A 21 5.41 -5.89 3.64
N LEU A 22 6.38 -5.03 3.29
CA LEU A 22 7.49 -5.39 2.40
C LEU A 22 8.34 -6.53 2.98
N ARG A 23 8.71 -6.43 4.27
CA ARG A 23 9.42 -7.52 4.95
C ARG A 23 8.59 -8.81 5.04
N ALA A 24 7.28 -8.69 5.24
CA ALA A 24 6.40 -9.86 5.30
C ALA A 24 6.29 -10.55 3.93
N LEU A 25 6.06 -9.80 2.86
CA LEU A 25 6.06 -10.33 1.49
C LEU A 25 7.42 -10.90 1.11
N GLY A 26 8.52 -10.28 1.51
CA GLY A 26 9.87 -10.80 1.24
C GLY A 26 10.09 -12.19 1.85
N ARG A 27 9.55 -12.45 3.05
CA ARG A 27 9.63 -13.78 3.69
C ARG A 27 8.66 -14.81 3.10
N ALA A 28 7.48 -14.36 2.66
CA ALA A 28 6.42 -15.23 2.14
C ALA A 28 6.47 -15.42 0.62
N ARG A 29 7.37 -14.73 -0.08
CA ARG A 29 7.42 -14.66 -1.55
C ARG A 29 7.42 -16.03 -2.20
N GLU A 30 8.36 -16.90 -1.82
CA GLU A 30 8.51 -18.24 -2.40
C GLU A 30 7.31 -19.14 -2.08
N GLU A 31 6.74 -19.03 -0.89
CA GLU A 31 5.53 -19.76 -0.49
C GLU A 31 4.32 -19.31 -1.34
N ILE A 32 4.15 -18.01 -1.55
CA ILE A 32 3.07 -17.46 -2.38
C ILE A 32 3.26 -17.85 -3.85
N ASP A 33 4.49 -17.78 -4.36
CA ASP A 33 4.85 -18.23 -5.72
C ASP A 33 4.48 -19.71 -5.92
N ALA A 34 4.68 -20.55 -4.89
CA ALA A 34 4.34 -21.98 -4.92
C ALA A 34 2.83 -22.29 -4.84
N ILE A 35 2.00 -21.39 -4.33
CA ILE A 35 0.53 -21.55 -4.28
C ILE A 35 -0.11 -21.33 -5.66
N ASN A 36 0.55 -20.61 -6.56
CA ASN A 36 -0.03 -20.23 -7.86
C ASN A 36 -0.02 -21.40 -8.86
N VAL A 37 -0.91 -22.39 -8.69
CA VAL A 37 -0.88 -23.67 -9.43
C VAL A 37 -1.96 -23.84 -10.51
N TYR A 38 -2.66 -22.79 -11.00
CA TYR A 38 -3.74 -23.01 -11.99
C TYR A 38 -4.02 -21.86 -13.00
N PRO A 39 -4.24 -22.14 -14.30
CA PRO A 39 -3.99 -23.39 -15.06
C PRO A 39 -2.55 -23.51 -15.59
N VAL A 40 -1.77 -22.42 -15.56
CA VAL A 40 -0.32 -22.39 -15.84
C VAL A 40 0.34 -21.65 -14.68
N ALA A 41 1.28 -22.32 -14.01
CA ALA A 41 1.96 -21.77 -12.85
C ALA A 41 3.11 -20.87 -13.31
N ASP A 42 2.82 -19.58 -13.49
CA ASP A 42 3.84 -18.59 -13.83
C ASP A 42 4.82 -18.37 -12.66
N GLY A 43 4.48 -18.88 -11.46
CA GLY A 43 5.37 -18.97 -10.29
C GLY A 43 5.86 -17.61 -9.79
N ASP A 44 5.14 -16.54 -10.12
CA ASP A 44 5.61 -15.16 -9.93
C ASP A 44 4.66 -14.29 -9.10
N THR A 45 3.59 -14.84 -8.51
CA THR A 45 2.59 -14.05 -7.75
C THR A 45 3.20 -13.34 -6.55
N GLY A 46 3.91 -14.06 -5.67
CA GLY A 46 4.64 -13.48 -4.55
C GLY A 46 5.73 -12.51 -5.01
N THR A 47 6.45 -12.85 -6.08
CA THR A 47 7.44 -11.97 -6.73
C THR A 47 6.83 -10.63 -7.15
N ASN A 48 5.69 -10.69 -7.84
CA ASN A 48 4.96 -9.54 -8.35
C ASN A 48 4.43 -8.65 -7.23
N LEU A 49 3.89 -9.26 -6.16
CA LEU A 49 3.42 -8.53 -4.98
C LEU A 49 4.59 -7.83 -4.27
N TYR A 50 5.72 -8.53 -4.09
CA TYR A 50 6.91 -7.98 -3.43
C TYR A 50 7.43 -6.75 -4.19
N LEU A 51 7.69 -6.88 -5.50
CA LEU A 51 8.23 -5.79 -6.31
C LEU A 51 7.29 -4.59 -6.41
N THR A 52 5.98 -4.84 -6.48
CA THR A 52 4.97 -3.77 -6.46
C THR A 52 4.99 -3.01 -5.13
N LEU A 53 5.05 -3.73 -4.01
CA LEU A 53 5.10 -3.11 -2.68
C LEU A 53 6.45 -2.43 -2.40
N GLU A 54 7.55 -2.94 -2.93
CA GLU A 54 8.87 -2.32 -2.86
C GLU A 54 8.86 -0.94 -3.53
N SER A 55 8.24 -0.84 -4.71
CA SER A 55 8.05 0.45 -5.39
C SER A 55 7.18 1.41 -4.59
N ALA A 56 6.09 0.93 -3.99
CA ALA A 56 5.24 1.72 -3.10
C ALA A 56 5.99 2.23 -1.86
N ALA A 57 6.74 1.36 -1.19
CA ALA A 57 7.55 1.72 -0.02
C ALA A 57 8.64 2.73 -0.36
N THR A 58 9.31 2.55 -1.50
CA THR A 58 10.32 3.49 -2.00
C THR A 58 9.72 4.88 -2.25
N ALA A 59 8.53 4.96 -2.85
CA ALA A 59 7.84 6.23 -3.07
C ALA A 59 7.47 6.93 -1.76
N VAL A 60 7.04 6.17 -0.74
CA VAL A 60 6.77 6.72 0.60
C VAL A 60 8.05 7.26 1.23
N GLU A 61 9.14 6.49 1.21
CA GLU A 61 10.43 6.94 1.74
C GLU A 61 10.94 8.22 1.06
N ALA A 62 10.76 8.33 -0.27
CA ALA A 62 11.14 9.52 -1.02
C ALA A 62 10.36 10.77 -0.55
N VAL A 63 9.06 10.63 -0.27
CA VAL A 63 8.26 11.73 0.31
C VAL A 63 8.75 12.09 1.70
N PHE A 64 9.04 11.11 2.57
CA PHE A 64 9.59 11.40 3.90
C PHE A 64 10.94 12.10 3.84
N ALA A 65 11.83 11.68 2.94
CA ALA A 65 13.12 12.32 2.72
C ALA A 65 12.97 13.78 2.25
N GLY A 66 12.01 14.06 1.36
CA GLY A 66 11.71 15.42 0.89
C GLY A 66 11.20 16.36 1.99
N TYR A 67 10.65 15.82 3.08
CA TYR A 67 10.19 16.59 4.24
C TYR A 67 11.22 16.67 5.36
N ALA A 68 12.40 16.04 5.24
CA ALA A 68 13.39 15.97 6.31
C ALA A 68 13.89 17.35 6.81
N THR A 69 13.83 18.38 5.95
CA THR A 69 14.22 19.76 6.29
C THR A 69 13.04 20.63 6.74
N ARG A 70 11.82 20.09 6.77
CA ARG A 70 10.60 20.83 7.12
C ARG A 70 10.26 20.65 8.60
N PRO A 71 9.69 21.67 9.27
CA PRO A 71 9.29 21.56 10.68
C PRO A 71 8.21 20.50 10.93
N ALA A 72 7.40 20.21 9.91
CA ALA A 72 6.35 19.19 9.94
C ALA A 72 6.67 18.10 8.92
N GLY A 73 6.48 16.84 9.31
CA GLY A 73 6.59 15.69 8.41
C GLY A 73 5.44 15.61 7.40
N PRO A 74 5.48 14.63 6.47
CA PRO A 74 4.43 14.46 5.48
C PRO A 74 3.08 14.11 6.13
N THR A 75 2.01 14.58 5.52
CA THR A 75 0.65 14.28 5.98
C THR A 75 0.26 12.84 5.68
N LEU A 76 -0.84 12.36 6.29
CA LEU A 76 -1.45 11.07 5.92
C LEU A 76 -1.75 11.00 4.42
N ALA A 77 -2.31 12.08 3.86
CA ALA A 77 -2.65 12.17 2.44
C ALA A 77 -1.39 12.10 1.55
N ASP A 78 -0.30 12.79 1.92
CA ASP A 78 0.96 12.74 1.18
C ASP A 78 1.51 11.31 1.13
N ALA A 79 1.56 10.62 2.27
CA ALA A 79 2.05 9.25 2.35
C ALA A 79 1.17 8.25 1.57
N LEU A 80 -0.15 8.35 1.67
CA LEU A 80 -1.08 7.47 0.94
C LEU A 80 -1.02 7.68 -0.57
N ARG A 81 -0.93 8.94 -1.02
CA ARG A 81 -0.79 9.26 -2.45
C ARG A 81 0.53 8.72 -2.99
N ALA A 82 1.63 8.89 -2.24
CA ALA A 82 2.93 8.34 -2.60
C ALA A 82 2.91 6.81 -2.71
N MET A 83 2.32 6.14 -1.71
CA MET A 83 2.16 4.69 -1.69
C MET A 83 1.35 4.18 -2.88
N ALA A 84 0.17 4.78 -3.13
CA ALA A 84 -0.67 4.40 -4.26
C ALA A 84 0.02 4.68 -5.61
N HIS A 85 0.68 5.82 -5.75
CA HIS A 85 1.41 6.17 -6.97
C HIS A 85 2.57 5.21 -7.23
N GLY A 86 3.42 4.94 -6.23
CA GLY A 86 4.52 3.99 -6.34
C GLY A 86 4.03 2.59 -6.70
N ALA A 87 2.95 2.11 -6.07
CA ALA A 87 2.36 0.83 -6.41
C ALA A 87 1.86 0.78 -7.86
N LEU A 88 1.23 1.84 -8.36
CA LEU A 88 0.72 1.89 -9.74
C LEU A 88 1.84 1.92 -10.79
N ILE A 89 2.91 2.69 -10.53
CA ILE A 89 4.07 2.76 -11.43
C ILE A 89 4.88 1.48 -11.39
N GLY A 90 5.01 0.86 -10.21
CA GLY A 90 5.78 -0.35 -9.99
C GLY A 90 5.02 -1.66 -10.16
N ALA A 91 3.74 -1.62 -10.54
CA ALA A 91 2.90 -2.81 -10.63
C ALA A 91 3.51 -3.86 -11.59
N ARG A 92 3.59 -5.11 -11.12
CA ARG A 92 4.09 -6.25 -11.90
C ARG A 92 3.01 -7.32 -12.06
N GLY A 93 2.77 -7.72 -13.31
CA GLY A 93 1.76 -8.74 -13.63
C GLY A 93 0.35 -8.40 -13.13
N ASN A 94 -0.51 -9.41 -13.13
CA ASN A 94 -1.90 -9.25 -12.69
C ASN A 94 -1.98 -9.03 -11.17
N SER A 95 -1.24 -9.83 -10.40
CA SER A 95 -1.22 -9.76 -8.93
C SER A 95 -0.75 -8.40 -8.43
N GLY A 96 0.30 -7.82 -9.04
CA GLY A 96 0.76 -6.46 -8.72
C GLY A 96 -0.26 -5.39 -9.13
N THR A 97 -0.92 -5.53 -10.28
CA THR A 97 -1.98 -4.60 -10.71
C THR A 97 -3.15 -4.59 -9.72
N ILE A 98 -3.59 -5.76 -9.25
CA ILE A 98 -4.65 -5.90 -8.25
C ILE A 98 -4.24 -5.22 -6.93
N LEU A 99 -3.01 -5.47 -6.45
CA LEU A 99 -2.50 -4.82 -5.25
C LEU A 99 -2.43 -3.29 -5.41
N ALA A 100 -1.96 -2.80 -6.56
CA ALA A 100 -1.89 -1.38 -6.84
C ALA A 100 -3.28 -0.72 -6.84
N GLN A 101 -4.30 -1.38 -7.40
CA GLN A 101 -5.68 -0.87 -7.37
C GLN A 101 -6.29 -0.91 -5.97
N LEU A 102 -5.95 -1.92 -5.14
CA LEU A 102 -6.33 -1.95 -3.73
C LEU A 102 -5.77 -0.73 -3.00
N LEU A 103 -4.47 -0.47 -3.11
CA LEU A 103 -3.79 0.67 -2.47
C LEU A 103 -4.34 2.01 -2.98
N ARG A 104 -4.59 2.12 -4.30
CA ARG A 104 -5.24 3.28 -4.91
C ARG A 104 -6.64 3.53 -4.35
N GLY A 105 -7.45 2.48 -4.19
CA GLY A 105 -8.79 2.58 -3.63
C GLY A 105 -8.79 3.06 -2.17
N MET A 106 -7.82 2.63 -1.36
CA MET A 106 -7.63 3.19 -0.02
C MET A 106 -7.29 4.69 -0.06
N ALA A 107 -6.34 5.08 -0.91
CA ALA A 107 -5.90 6.47 -1.05
C ALA A 107 -7.01 7.40 -1.54
N GLN A 108 -7.91 6.93 -2.41
CA GLN A 108 -9.07 7.71 -2.87
C GLN A 108 -10.00 8.16 -1.74
N VAL A 109 -10.07 7.40 -0.65
CA VAL A 109 -10.90 7.75 0.52
C VAL A 109 -10.09 8.55 1.52
N LEU A 110 -8.92 8.05 1.90
CA LEU A 110 -8.14 8.57 3.02
C LEU A 110 -7.26 9.77 2.66
N ALA A 111 -7.05 10.03 1.36
CA ALA A 111 -6.33 11.17 0.84
C ALA A 111 -7.21 12.05 -0.08
N ALA A 112 -8.54 11.96 0.07
CA ALA A 112 -9.47 12.88 -0.58
C ALA A 112 -9.24 14.33 -0.08
N ASP A 113 -9.62 15.31 -0.89
CA ASP A 113 -9.52 16.72 -0.47
C ASP A 113 -10.46 16.97 0.71
N GLY A 114 -9.93 17.64 1.74
CA GLY A 114 -10.63 17.85 3.01
C GLY A 114 -10.64 16.63 3.94
N ALA A 115 -9.96 15.53 3.59
CA ALA A 115 -9.81 14.38 4.49
C ALA A 115 -9.09 14.78 5.79
N ALA A 116 -9.49 14.14 6.89
CA ALA A 116 -8.89 14.38 8.19
C ALA A 116 -7.40 14.02 8.19
N PRO A 117 -6.55 14.74 8.94
CA PRO A 117 -5.12 14.45 9.03
C PRO A 117 -4.80 13.10 9.69
N ARG A 118 -5.80 12.48 10.32
CA ARG A 118 -5.76 11.17 10.97
C ARG A 118 -7.00 10.39 10.57
N CYS A 119 -6.83 9.09 10.35
CA CYS A 119 -7.91 8.18 10.00
C CYS A 119 -8.38 7.38 11.22
N ASP A 120 -9.69 7.35 11.42
CA ASP A 120 -10.41 6.60 12.45
C ASP A 120 -11.04 5.32 11.89
N GLY A 121 -11.71 4.54 12.75
CA GLY A 121 -12.33 3.27 12.37
C GLY A 121 -13.34 3.38 11.21
N PRO A 122 -14.31 4.32 11.24
CA PRO A 122 -15.26 4.53 10.15
C PRO A 122 -14.61 4.90 8.82
N ALA A 123 -13.62 5.80 8.81
CA ALA A 123 -12.89 6.17 7.61
C ALA A 123 -12.11 4.96 7.04
N LEU A 124 -11.44 4.19 7.91
CA LEU A 124 -10.73 2.98 7.51
C LEU A 124 -11.67 1.94 6.90
N ARG A 125 -12.84 1.72 7.50
CA ARG A 125 -13.87 0.81 6.95
C ARG A 125 -14.29 1.22 5.54
N LEU A 126 -14.52 2.51 5.30
CA LEU A 126 -14.88 3.03 3.98
C LEU A 126 -13.73 2.82 2.98
N ALA A 127 -12.50 3.10 3.39
CA ALA A 127 -11.31 2.92 2.58
C ALA A 127 -11.10 1.47 2.16
N LEU A 128 -11.26 0.51 3.08
CA LEU A 128 -11.14 -0.92 2.79
C LEU A 128 -12.22 -1.43 1.84
N ARG A 129 -13.46 -0.92 1.95
CA ARG A 129 -14.53 -1.23 0.98
C ARG A 129 -14.15 -0.73 -0.41
N ARG A 130 -13.74 0.54 -0.50
CA ARG A 130 -13.33 1.13 -1.78
C ARG A 130 -12.12 0.42 -2.40
N ALA A 131 -11.18 -0.02 -1.57
CA ALA A 131 -10.03 -0.81 -1.99
C ALA A 131 -10.46 -2.15 -2.60
N ALA A 132 -11.37 -2.87 -1.94
CA ALA A 132 -11.91 -4.14 -2.44
C ALA A 132 -12.67 -3.95 -3.76
N ASP A 133 -13.50 -2.92 -3.88
CA ASP A 133 -14.23 -2.62 -5.12
C ASP A 133 -13.26 -2.30 -6.27
N SER A 134 -12.23 -1.50 -5.99
CA SER A 134 -11.22 -1.12 -6.99
C SER A 134 -10.42 -2.34 -7.48
N ALA A 135 -10.08 -3.26 -6.57
CA ALA A 135 -9.41 -4.51 -6.91
C ALA A 135 -10.29 -5.44 -7.76
N ARG A 136 -11.59 -5.58 -7.43
CA ARG A 136 -12.53 -6.39 -8.24
C ARG A 136 -12.73 -5.81 -9.63
N GLN A 137 -12.85 -4.48 -9.74
CA GLN A 137 -13.01 -3.81 -11.02
C GLN A 137 -11.79 -4.01 -11.93
N ALA A 138 -10.59 -4.12 -11.36
CA ALA A 138 -9.35 -4.33 -12.13
C ALA A 138 -9.31 -5.67 -12.90
N VAL A 139 -10.12 -6.65 -12.48
CA VAL A 139 -10.16 -8.01 -13.07
C VAL A 139 -11.49 -8.32 -13.76
N ALA A 140 -12.43 -7.37 -13.79
CA ALA A 140 -13.78 -7.56 -14.35
C ALA A 140 -13.83 -7.35 -15.89
N HIS A 141 -12.73 -7.62 -16.58
CA HIS A 141 -12.57 -7.46 -18.03
C HIS A 141 -12.43 -8.80 -18.74
#